data_AF-A0A2Z4PQI4-F1
#
_entry.id   AF-A0A2Z4PQI4-F1
#
_cell.length_a   1.000
_cell.length_b   1.000
_cell.length_c   1.000
_cell.angle_alpha   90.00
_cell.angle_beta   90.00
_cell.angle_gamma   90.00
#
_symmetry.space_group_name_H-M   'P 1'
#
loop_
_entity.id
_entity.type
_entity.pdbx_description
1 polymer ?
#
loop_
_entity_poly.entity_id
_entity_poly.type
_entity_poly.pdbx_seq_one_letter_code
_entity_poly.pdbx_strand_id
1 'polypeptide(L)'
;MKVLYILLLTSLIFGCAAKIPKEVVELSYQMEKDLVEIESTYVLLVKQHFTLLKGQREDYLNNEWTPKLIESWILDGKLIEMSNGSVVYDESNDEFISVSTPKRSEQLRGITLWADAAVSQIEEKRLELIAPLEKSEQELLEDIQSSFSLLRIGNQTISAHLNSIREVQDVQNELLERNGWNGLRSNISEKLSELSKEAGNGLEKIRELDNKITK
;
A
#
# COMPACT_ATOMS: atom_id res chain seq x y z
N MET A 1 -27.68 58.28 2.60
CA MET A 1 -26.33 57.71 2.84
C MET A 1 -26.34 56.24 3.27
N LYS A 2 -27.28 55.74 4.10
CA LYS A 2 -27.36 54.31 4.48
C LYS A 2 -27.65 53.35 3.30
N VAL A 3 -28.47 53.78 2.33
CA VAL A 3 -28.80 52.96 1.14
C VAL A 3 -27.62 52.81 0.17
N LEU A 4 -26.74 53.81 0.10
CA LEU A 4 -25.54 53.77 -0.74
C LEU A 4 -24.49 52.79 -0.21
N TYR A 5 -24.37 52.68 1.12
CA TYR A 5 -23.50 51.68 1.77
C TYR A 5 -24.01 50.25 1.59
N ILE A 6 -25.33 50.03 1.56
CA ILE A 6 -25.90 48.71 1.31
C ILE A 6 -25.65 48.26 -0.14
N LEU A 7 -25.71 49.18 -1.11
CA LEU A 7 -25.46 48.90 -2.52
C LEU A 7 -23.96 48.69 -2.84
N LEU A 8 -23.07 49.35 -2.10
CA LEU A 8 -21.62 49.14 -2.20
C LEU A 8 -21.21 47.81 -1.54
N LEU A 9 -21.85 47.42 -0.44
CA LEU A 9 -21.57 46.17 0.28
C LEU A 9 -22.05 44.93 -0.48
N THR A 10 -23.16 45.02 -1.23
CA THR A 10 -23.61 43.92 -2.11
C THR A 10 -22.70 43.73 -3.32
N SER A 11 -22.04 44.78 -3.82
CA SER A 11 -21.09 44.66 -4.93
C SER A 11 -19.80 43.90 -4.58
N LEU A 12 -19.39 43.87 -3.31
CA LEU A 12 -18.20 43.11 -2.89
C LEU A 12 -18.47 41.61 -2.76
N ILE A 13 -19.71 41.19 -2.58
CA ILE A 13 -20.07 39.76 -2.38
C ILE A 13 -20.14 39.01 -3.72
N PHE A 14 -20.33 39.72 -4.84
CA PHE A 14 -20.23 39.14 -6.20
C PHE A 14 -18.80 39.03 -6.74
N GLY A 15 -17.80 39.50 -5.99
CA GLY A 15 -16.38 39.47 -6.39
C GLY A 15 -15.72 38.10 -6.39
N CYS A 16 -16.35 37.05 -5.82
CA CYS A 16 -15.85 35.68 -5.89
C CYS A 16 -16.26 34.94 -7.18
N ALA A 17 -16.93 35.60 -8.14
CA ALA A 17 -17.23 35.03 -9.46
C ALA A 17 -16.01 35.08 -10.40
N ALA A 18 -14.81 34.75 -9.90
CA ALA A 18 -13.62 34.67 -10.73
C ALA A 18 -13.78 33.49 -11.71
N LYS A 19 -13.75 33.81 -13.01
CA LYS A 19 -13.71 32.84 -14.12
C LYS A 19 -12.63 31.79 -13.82
N ILE A 20 -12.99 30.50 -13.81
CA ILE A 20 -12.02 29.44 -13.54
C ILE A 20 -11.15 29.32 -14.80
N PRO A 21 -9.83 29.57 -14.70
CA PRO A 21 -8.92 29.44 -15.84
C PRO A 21 -8.80 27.98 -16.29
N LYS A 22 -8.53 27.75 -17.58
CA LYS A 22 -8.32 26.40 -18.14
C LYS A 22 -7.12 25.70 -17.49
N GLU A 23 -6.14 26.50 -17.10
CA GLU A 23 -4.92 26.13 -16.42
C GLU A 23 -5.19 25.43 -15.08
N VAL A 24 -6.31 25.74 -14.39
CA VAL A 24 -6.67 25.11 -13.11
C VAL A 24 -7.18 23.67 -13.33
N VAL A 25 -7.87 23.41 -14.45
CA VAL A 25 -8.26 22.05 -14.84
C VAL A 25 -7.03 21.25 -15.29
N GLU A 26 -6.14 21.86 -16.07
CA GLU A 26 -4.89 21.19 -16.49
C GLU A 26 -4.01 20.82 -15.29
N LEU A 27 -3.93 21.71 -14.29
CA LEU A 27 -3.21 21.45 -13.04
C LEU A 27 -3.81 20.26 -12.27
N SER A 28 -5.14 20.11 -12.27
CA SER A 28 -5.77 18.97 -11.58
C SER A 28 -5.48 17.65 -12.29
N TYR A 29 -5.40 17.62 -13.64
CA TYR A 29 -4.92 16.45 -14.37
C TYR A 29 -3.44 16.15 -14.12
N GLN A 30 -2.60 17.18 -14.00
CA GLN A 30 -1.19 17.00 -13.66
C GLN A 30 -1.03 16.42 -12.24
N MET A 31 -1.83 16.91 -11.28
CA MET A 31 -1.83 16.38 -9.91
C MET A 31 -2.20 14.89 -9.86
N GLU A 32 -3.07 14.41 -10.75
CA GLU A 32 -3.35 12.97 -10.85
C GLU A 32 -2.11 12.16 -11.25
N LYS A 33 -1.32 12.65 -12.22
CA LYS A 33 -0.07 12.00 -12.63
C LYS A 33 0.95 12.01 -11.51
N ASP A 34 1.09 13.15 -10.84
CA ASP A 34 2.03 13.31 -9.72
C ASP A 34 1.67 12.36 -8.57
N LEU A 35 0.38 12.18 -8.25
CA LEU A 35 -0.08 11.22 -7.24
C LEU A 35 0.33 9.77 -7.56
N VAL A 36 0.28 9.37 -8.84
CA VAL A 36 0.71 8.03 -9.27
C VAL A 36 2.22 7.85 -9.12
N GLU A 37 3.01 8.87 -9.49
CA GLU A 37 4.47 8.84 -9.36
C GLU A 37 4.91 8.81 -7.89
N ILE A 38 4.28 9.62 -7.05
CA ILE A 38 4.55 9.66 -5.61
C ILE A 38 4.17 8.32 -4.97
N GLU A 39 2.99 7.75 -5.27
CA GLU A 39 2.61 6.42 -4.77
C GLU A 39 3.67 5.37 -5.10
N SER A 40 4.12 5.32 -6.36
CA SER A 40 5.15 4.37 -6.78
C SER A 40 6.47 4.55 -6.03
N THR A 41 6.84 5.80 -5.72
CA THR A 41 8.06 6.12 -4.96
C THR A 41 7.93 5.64 -3.51
N TYR A 42 6.78 5.85 -2.87
CA TYR A 42 6.52 5.37 -1.52
C TYR A 42 6.52 3.84 -1.45
N VAL A 43 5.88 3.16 -2.40
CA VAL A 43 5.90 1.70 -2.51
C VAL A 43 7.32 1.17 -2.64
N LEU A 44 8.15 1.82 -3.49
CA LEU A 44 9.54 1.43 -3.66
C LEU A 44 10.34 1.60 -2.36
N LEU A 45 10.20 2.74 -1.68
CA LEU A 45 10.89 3.04 -0.44
C LEU A 45 10.57 2.01 0.65
N VAL A 46 9.29 1.66 0.81
CA VAL A 46 8.85 0.64 1.78
C VAL A 46 9.48 -0.71 1.45
N LYS A 47 9.41 -1.16 0.20
CA LYS A 47 10.01 -2.43 -0.23
C LYS A 47 11.51 -2.47 0.03
N GLN A 48 12.23 -1.39 -0.28
CA GLN A 48 13.67 -1.29 -0.02
C GLN A 48 13.97 -1.34 1.48
N HIS A 49 13.20 -0.62 2.29
CA HIS A 49 13.36 -0.62 3.74
C HIS A 49 13.17 -2.03 4.33
N PHE A 50 12.09 -2.71 3.98
CA PHE A 50 11.82 -4.07 4.46
C PHE A 50 12.81 -5.10 3.91
N THR A 51 13.33 -4.90 2.69
CA THR A 51 14.42 -5.72 2.15
C THR A 51 15.68 -5.61 3.02
N LEU A 52 16.05 -4.39 3.43
CA LEU A 52 17.19 -4.17 4.33
C LEU A 52 16.96 -4.81 5.70
N LEU A 53 15.78 -4.64 6.30
CA LEU A 53 15.45 -5.25 7.59
C LEU A 53 15.49 -6.78 7.53
N LYS A 54 14.91 -7.38 6.49
CA LYS A 54 14.98 -8.83 6.27
C LYS A 54 16.42 -9.29 6.11
N GLY A 55 17.22 -8.57 5.32
CA GLY A 55 18.66 -8.83 5.17
C GLY A 55 19.41 -8.83 6.51
N GLN A 56 19.14 -7.84 7.39
CA GLN A 56 19.73 -7.81 8.73
C GLN A 56 19.34 -9.00 9.61
N ARG A 57 18.09 -9.48 9.50
CA ARG A 57 17.63 -10.69 10.22
C ARG A 57 18.28 -11.95 9.69
N GLU A 58 18.43 -12.06 8.38
CA GLU A 58 19.15 -13.16 7.72
C GLU A 58 20.62 -13.16 8.12
N ASP A 59 21.28 -11.99 8.14
CA ASP A 59 22.67 -11.86 8.56
C ASP A 59 22.87 -12.28 10.02
N TYR A 60 21.98 -11.85 10.92
CA TYR A 60 21.97 -12.30 12.31
C TYR A 60 21.75 -13.82 12.42
N LEU A 61 20.75 -14.35 11.69
CA LEU A 61 20.46 -15.78 11.69
C LEU A 61 21.69 -16.57 11.25
N ASN A 62 22.29 -16.22 10.11
CA ASN A 62 23.34 -16.99 9.48
C ASN A 62 24.70 -16.84 10.18
N ASN A 63 25.03 -15.64 10.68
CA ASN A 63 26.36 -15.34 11.19
C ASN A 63 26.45 -15.34 12.72
N GLU A 64 25.33 -15.30 13.44
CA GLU A 64 25.33 -15.27 14.91
C GLU A 64 24.52 -16.39 15.54
N TRP A 65 23.25 -16.56 15.13
CA TRP A 65 22.35 -17.49 15.81
C TRP A 65 22.59 -18.95 15.40
N THR A 66 22.62 -19.23 14.09
CA THR A 66 22.84 -20.58 13.55
C THR A 66 24.17 -21.17 14.00
N PRO A 67 25.31 -20.44 13.96
CA PRO A 67 26.57 -20.99 14.47
C PRO A 67 26.49 -21.41 15.95
N LYS A 68 25.85 -20.59 16.81
CA LYS A 68 25.66 -20.90 18.23
C LYS A 68 24.74 -22.10 18.44
N LEU A 69 23.66 -22.20 17.66
CA LEU A 69 22.76 -23.36 17.68
C LEU A 69 23.54 -24.63 17.35
N ILE A 70 24.26 -24.64 16.23
CA ILE A 70 25.00 -25.79 15.74
C ILE A 70 26.09 -26.21 16.74
N GLU A 71 26.80 -25.25 17.35
CA GLU A 71 27.79 -25.55 18.39
C GLU A 71 27.18 -26.29 19.59
N SER A 72 26.03 -25.83 20.11
CA SER A 72 25.28 -26.53 21.17
C SER A 72 24.82 -27.90 20.72
N TRP A 73 24.24 -27.98 19.52
CA TRP A 73 23.64 -29.18 18.96
C TRP A 73 24.61 -30.29 18.63
N ILE A 74 25.85 -29.95 18.28
CA ILE A 74 26.92 -30.95 18.09
C ILE A 74 27.16 -31.71 19.40
N LEU A 75 27.13 -31.00 20.54
CA LEU A 75 27.34 -31.58 21.86
C LEU A 75 26.09 -32.31 22.36
N ASP A 76 24.95 -31.62 22.39
CA ASP A 76 23.69 -32.16 22.94
C ASP A 76 23.17 -33.33 22.10
N GLY A 77 23.33 -33.23 20.78
CA GLY A 77 22.94 -34.26 19.82
C GLY A 77 23.99 -35.37 19.63
N LYS A 78 25.10 -35.36 20.40
CA LYS A 78 26.18 -36.38 20.33
C LYS A 78 26.68 -36.66 18.91
N LEU A 79 26.77 -35.63 18.07
CA LEU A 79 27.08 -35.80 16.66
C LEU A 79 28.49 -36.41 16.46
N ILE A 80 29.43 -36.04 17.32
CA ILE A 80 30.81 -36.55 17.27
C ILE A 80 30.81 -38.06 17.56
N GLU A 81 30.12 -38.50 18.61
CA GLU A 81 30.00 -39.90 18.99
C GLU A 81 29.26 -40.73 17.93
N MET A 82 28.18 -40.18 17.37
CA MET A 82 27.50 -40.80 16.24
C MET A 82 28.42 -40.90 15.01
N SER A 83 29.20 -39.86 14.70
CA SER A 83 30.16 -39.88 13.58
C SER A 83 31.33 -40.84 13.77
N ASN A 84 31.66 -41.18 15.01
CA ASN A 84 32.64 -42.21 15.35
C ASN A 84 32.02 -43.61 15.43
N GLY A 85 30.69 -43.71 15.38
CA GLY A 85 29.95 -44.97 15.45
C GLY A 85 29.92 -45.60 16.83
N SER A 86 30.20 -44.82 17.89
CA SER A 86 30.11 -45.27 19.29
C SER A 86 28.70 -45.14 19.86
N VAL A 87 27.87 -44.27 19.27
CA VAL A 87 26.49 -44.00 19.66
C VAL A 87 25.59 -44.08 18.44
N VAL A 88 24.37 -44.58 18.64
CA VAL A 88 23.26 -44.55 17.67
C VAL A 88 22.05 -43.94 18.35
N TYR A 89 21.29 -43.12 17.62
CA TYR A 89 20.02 -42.59 18.08
C TYR A 89 18.89 -43.60 17.83
N ASP A 90 18.17 -43.97 18.88
CA ASP A 90 16.97 -44.82 18.83
C ASP A 90 15.71 -43.97 18.84
N GLU A 91 15.13 -43.78 17.65
CA GLU A 91 13.89 -43.05 17.43
C GLU A 91 12.69 -43.60 18.22
N SER A 92 12.70 -44.88 18.61
CA SER A 92 11.56 -45.50 19.30
C SER A 92 11.48 -45.07 20.77
N ASN A 93 12.64 -44.80 21.37
CA ASN A 93 12.77 -44.44 22.78
C ASN A 93 13.26 -43.01 22.98
N ASP A 94 13.54 -42.27 21.88
CA ASP A 94 14.08 -40.91 21.89
C ASP A 94 15.40 -40.80 22.69
N GLU A 95 16.28 -41.79 22.56
CA GLU A 95 17.49 -41.92 23.37
C GLU A 95 18.73 -42.27 22.54
N PHE A 96 19.89 -41.85 23.05
CA PHE A 96 21.19 -42.19 22.49
C PHE A 96 21.76 -43.45 23.14
N ILE A 97 21.90 -44.53 22.36
CA ILE A 97 22.36 -45.83 22.83
C ILE A 97 23.82 -46.05 22.43
N SER A 98 24.65 -46.51 23.36
CA SER A 98 26.04 -46.88 23.07
C SER A 98 26.10 -48.24 22.39
N VAL A 99 26.86 -48.35 21.30
CA VAL A 99 27.01 -49.59 20.52
C VAL A 99 28.47 -50.04 20.51
N SER A 100 28.69 -51.34 20.70
CA SER A 100 30.04 -51.93 20.69
C SER A 100 30.59 -52.19 19.28
N THR A 101 29.70 -52.27 18.29
CA THR A 101 30.05 -52.51 16.89
C THR A 101 29.39 -51.45 16.00
N PRO A 102 30.16 -50.60 15.30
CA PRO A 102 29.62 -49.55 14.45
C PRO A 102 28.82 -50.15 13.28
N LYS A 103 27.51 -49.91 13.24
CA LYS A 103 26.69 -50.19 12.05
C LYS A 103 26.57 -48.92 11.23
N ARG A 104 27.30 -48.88 10.09
CA ARG A 104 27.35 -47.70 9.21
C ARG A 104 25.97 -47.19 8.76
N SER A 105 25.01 -48.07 8.53
CA SER A 105 23.65 -47.67 8.12
C SER A 105 22.91 -46.92 9.22
N GLU A 106 23.02 -47.37 10.47
CA GLU A 106 22.37 -46.75 11.62
C GLU A 106 23.05 -45.41 11.97
N GLN A 107 24.36 -45.36 11.85
CA GLN A 107 25.15 -44.13 11.95
C GLN A 107 24.72 -43.09 10.91
N LEU A 108 24.67 -43.46 9.63
CA LEU A 108 24.26 -42.53 8.57
C LEU A 108 22.84 -42.02 8.79
N ARG A 109 21.92 -42.91 9.21
CA ARG A 109 20.56 -42.51 9.56
C ARG A 109 20.53 -41.49 10.71
N GLY A 110 21.27 -41.73 11.79
CA GLY A 110 21.33 -40.80 12.92
C GLY A 110 21.88 -39.42 12.52
N ILE A 111 22.91 -39.38 11.67
CA ILE A 111 23.45 -38.13 11.13
C ILE A 111 22.41 -37.40 10.26
N THR A 112 21.68 -38.13 9.41
CA THR A 112 20.60 -37.55 8.60
C THR A 112 19.50 -36.95 9.48
N LEU A 113 19.03 -37.69 10.48
CA LEU A 113 18.00 -37.21 11.41
C LEU A 113 18.47 -35.97 12.18
N TRP A 114 19.73 -35.96 12.63
CA TRP A 114 20.32 -34.79 13.28
C TRP A 114 20.32 -33.57 12.34
N ALA A 115 20.72 -33.76 11.08
CA ALA A 115 20.76 -32.69 10.10
C ALA A 115 19.36 -32.15 9.76
N ASP A 116 18.38 -33.04 9.58
CA ASP A 116 17.00 -32.67 9.30
C ASP A 116 16.38 -31.88 10.47
N ALA A 117 16.65 -32.31 11.71
CA ALA A 117 16.20 -31.60 12.90
C ALA A 117 16.86 -30.22 13.01
N ALA A 118 18.14 -30.09 12.65
CA ALA A 118 18.87 -28.83 12.73
C ALA A 118 18.33 -27.82 11.70
N VAL A 119 18.15 -28.28 10.46
CA VAL A 119 17.53 -27.47 9.40
C VAL A 119 16.13 -27.04 9.79
N SER A 120 15.32 -27.94 10.36
CA SER A 120 13.96 -27.62 10.79
C SER A 120 13.94 -26.51 11.84
N GLN A 121 14.82 -26.54 12.86
CA GLN A 121 14.90 -25.48 13.85
C GLN A 121 15.42 -24.14 13.28
N ILE A 122 16.35 -24.20 12.33
CA ILE A 122 16.83 -23.00 11.65
C ILE A 122 15.70 -22.36 10.85
N GLU A 123 14.92 -23.14 10.11
CA GLU A 123 13.78 -22.64 9.34
C GLU A 123 12.64 -22.12 10.23
N GLU A 124 12.35 -22.80 11.35
CA GLU A 124 11.40 -22.29 12.34
C GLU A 124 11.84 -20.93 12.88
N LYS A 125 13.13 -20.79 13.21
CA LYS A 125 13.67 -19.52 13.69
C LYS A 125 13.66 -18.44 12.61
N ARG A 126 13.95 -18.81 11.36
CA ARG A 126 13.87 -17.92 10.21
C ARG A 126 12.46 -17.38 10.04
N LEU A 127 11.45 -18.25 10.07
CA LEU A 127 10.04 -17.86 9.98
C LEU A 127 9.63 -16.94 11.14
N GLU A 128 10.06 -17.24 12.37
CA GLU A 128 9.81 -16.38 13.54
C GLU A 128 10.35 -14.96 13.34
N LEU A 129 11.52 -14.82 12.71
CA LEU A 129 12.17 -13.52 12.49
C LEU A 129 11.62 -12.76 11.26
N ILE A 130 11.25 -13.47 10.20
CA ILE A 130 10.90 -12.87 8.91
C ILE A 130 9.39 -12.63 8.76
N ALA A 131 8.54 -13.57 9.19
CA ALA A 131 7.10 -13.47 8.98
C ALA A 131 6.46 -12.19 9.57
N PRO A 132 6.87 -11.68 10.75
CA PRO A 132 6.36 -10.41 11.26
C PRO A 132 6.71 -9.22 10.35
N LEU A 133 7.89 -9.23 9.72
CA LEU A 133 8.32 -8.18 8.80
C LEU A 133 7.52 -8.23 7.50
N GLU A 134 7.25 -9.43 6.97
CA GLU A 134 6.42 -9.59 5.77
C GLU A 134 4.99 -9.12 6.01
N LYS A 135 4.43 -9.43 7.17
CA LYS A 135 3.10 -8.95 7.58
C LYS A 135 3.08 -7.41 7.66
N SER A 136 4.04 -6.80 8.34
CA SER A 136 4.12 -5.34 8.44
C SER A 136 4.40 -4.65 7.10
N GLU A 137 5.18 -5.27 6.20
CA GLU A 137 5.39 -4.79 4.84
C GLU A 137 4.07 -4.77 4.06
N GLN A 138 3.30 -5.85 4.14
CA GLN A 138 2.00 -5.96 3.48
C GLN A 138 1.01 -4.92 4.01
N GLU A 139 0.84 -4.82 5.33
CA GLU A 139 -0.08 -3.87 5.96
C GLU A 139 0.24 -2.42 5.55
N LEU A 140 1.52 -2.03 5.57
CA LEU A 140 1.92 -0.68 5.19
C LEU A 140 1.70 -0.41 3.68
N LEU A 141 1.93 -1.39 2.82
CA LEU A 141 1.68 -1.25 1.39
C LEU A 141 0.18 -1.09 1.09
N GLU A 142 -0.68 -1.84 1.79
CA GLU A 142 -2.14 -1.72 1.69
C GLU A 142 -2.61 -0.33 2.15
N ASP A 143 -2.08 0.18 3.26
CA ASP A 143 -2.39 1.53 3.77
C ASP A 143 -1.99 2.64 2.79
N ILE A 144 -0.81 2.52 2.17
CA ILE A 144 -0.33 3.46 1.14
C ILE A 144 -1.30 3.43 -0.05
N GLN A 145 -1.60 2.25 -0.58
CA GLN A 145 -2.47 2.10 -1.75
C GLN A 145 -3.88 2.66 -1.48
N SER A 146 -4.43 2.38 -0.29
CA SER A 146 -5.72 2.91 0.14
C SER A 146 -5.70 4.45 0.20
N SER A 147 -4.68 5.02 0.83
CA SER A 147 -4.52 6.47 0.96
C SER A 147 -4.39 7.18 -0.39
N PHE A 148 -3.56 6.66 -1.30
CA PHE A 148 -3.41 7.24 -2.65
C PHE A 148 -4.66 7.04 -3.52
N SER A 149 -5.41 5.96 -3.32
CA SER A 149 -6.71 5.76 -3.96
C SER A 149 -7.70 6.86 -3.55
N LEU A 150 -7.79 7.16 -2.25
CA LEU A 150 -8.64 8.25 -1.75
C LEU A 150 -8.24 9.61 -2.31
N LEU A 151 -6.93 9.90 -2.38
CA LEU A 151 -6.42 11.14 -2.97
C LEU A 151 -6.78 11.27 -4.46
N ARG A 152 -6.64 10.19 -5.24
CA ARG A 152 -7.05 10.16 -6.65
C ARG A 152 -8.54 10.41 -6.80
N ILE A 153 -9.38 9.72 -6.03
CA ILE A 153 -10.84 9.90 -6.06
C ILE A 153 -11.19 11.37 -5.75
N GLY A 154 -10.57 11.95 -4.72
CA GLY A 154 -10.73 13.37 -4.38
C GLY A 154 -10.33 14.29 -5.54
N ASN A 155 -9.18 14.05 -6.16
CA ASN A 155 -8.70 14.86 -7.28
C ASN A 155 -9.56 14.70 -8.56
N GLN A 156 -10.05 13.51 -8.86
CA GLN A 156 -10.98 13.26 -9.97
C GLN A 156 -12.30 14.01 -9.77
N THR A 157 -12.78 14.06 -8.53
CA THR A 157 -13.98 14.81 -8.14
C THR A 157 -13.79 16.30 -8.37
N ILE A 158 -12.65 16.85 -7.90
CA ILE A 158 -12.27 18.24 -8.13
C ILE A 158 -12.18 18.52 -9.64
N SER A 159 -11.49 17.66 -10.39
CA SER A 159 -11.33 17.79 -11.85
C SER A 159 -12.68 17.82 -12.59
N ALA A 160 -13.61 16.94 -12.21
CA ALA A 160 -14.96 16.92 -12.77
C ALA A 160 -15.74 18.21 -12.47
N HIS A 161 -15.67 18.69 -11.22
CA HIS A 161 -16.31 19.96 -10.84
C HIS A 161 -15.71 21.16 -11.57
N LEU A 162 -14.38 21.24 -11.67
CA LEU A 162 -13.71 22.32 -12.39
C LEU A 162 -14.07 22.32 -13.88
N ASN A 163 -14.12 21.14 -14.51
CA ASN A 163 -14.57 21.00 -15.90
C ASN A 163 -16.02 21.44 -16.07
N SER A 164 -16.93 21.00 -15.21
CA SER A 164 -18.34 21.37 -15.26
C SER A 164 -18.54 22.90 -15.17
N ILE A 165 -17.85 23.54 -14.22
CA ILE A 165 -17.91 25.01 -14.06
C ILE A 165 -17.34 25.71 -15.30
N ARG A 166 -16.23 25.21 -15.86
CA ARG A 166 -15.62 25.75 -17.08
C ARG A 166 -16.58 25.67 -18.26
N GLU A 167 -17.26 24.54 -18.46
CA GLU A 167 -18.22 24.38 -19.55
C GLU A 167 -19.40 25.34 -19.44
N VAL A 168 -19.92 25.57 -18.23
CA VAL A 168 -20.95 26.62 -18.01
C VAL A 168 -20.40 27.99 -18.39
N GLN A 169 -19.17 28.30 -17.98
CA GLN A 169 -18.54 29.59 -18.28
C GLN A 169 -18.28 29.78 -19.78
N ASP A 170 -17.85 28.74 -20.50
CA ASP A 170 -17.62 28.78 -21.94
C ASP A 170 -18.93 29.00 -22.70
N VAL A 171 -20.02 28.34 -22.31
CA VAL A 171 -21.36 28.57 -22.87
C VAL A 171 -21.84 29.98 -22.58
N GLN A 172 -21.64 30.50 -21.36
CA GLN A 172 -21.99 31.89 -21.03
C GLN A 172 -21.22 32.88 -21.91
N ASN A 173 -19.92 32.67 -22.13
CA ASN A 173 -19.11 33.52 -23.00
C ASN A 173 -19.57 33.46 -24.46
N GLU A 174 -19.81 32.26 -25.01
CA GLU A 174 -20.30 32.08 -26.39
C GLU A 174 -21.66 32.77 -26.60
N LEU A 175 -22.56 32.67 -25.61
CA LEU A 175 -23.88 33.30 -25.66
C LEU A 175 -23.80 34.83 -25.52
N LEU A 176 -22.87 35.35 -24.72
CA LEU A 176 -22.61 36.79 -24.61
C LEU A 176 -22.01 37.36 -25.91
N GLU A 177 -21.21 36.57 -26.63
CA GLU A 177 -20.62 36.95 -27.92
C GLU A 177 -21.62 36.91 -29.08
N ARG A 178 -22.72 36.14 -29.00
CA ARG A 178 -23.67 35.89 -30.13
C ARG A 178 -24.96 36.72 -30.18
N ASN A 179 -25.18 37.71 -29.30
CA ASN A 179 -26.38 38.56 -29.16
C ASN A 179 -27.62 37.91 -28.49
N GLY A 180 -27.97 38.40 -27.29
CA GLY A 180 -29.37 38.57 -26.86
C GLY A 180 -30.00 37.52 -25.92
N TRP A 181 -30.53 38.03 -24.80
CA TRP A 181 -31.11 37.35 -23.62
C TRP A 181 -32.22 36.29 -23.83
N ASN A 182 -32.81 36.16 -25.01
CA ASN A 182 -34.04 35.36 -25.19
C ASN A 182 -33.79 33.85 -25.41
N GLY A 183 -32.66 33.46 -26.01
CA GLY A 183 -32.22 32.05 -26.10
C GLY A 183 -31.54 31.52 -24.83
N LEU A 184 -31.25 32.42 -23.88
CA LEU A 184 -30.45 32.19 -22.68
C LEU A 184 -31.15 31.24 -21.69
N ARG A 185 -32.46 31.39 -21.50
CA ARG A 185 -33.20 30.69 -20.43
C ARG A 185 -33.41 29.20 -20.70
N SER A 186 -33.69 28.81 -21.94
CA SER A 186 -33.95 27.42 -22.31
C SER A 186 -32.66 26.58 -22.27
N ASN A 187 -31.59 27.07 -22.91
CA ASN A 187 -30.33 26.35 -23.00
C ASN A 187 -29.58 26.26 -21.66
N ILE A 188 -29.67 27.29 -20.81
CA ILE A 188 -29.08 27.24 -19.45
C ILE A 188 -29.78 26.16 -18.62
N SER A 189 -31.11 26.07 -18.67
CA SER A 189 -31.84 25.11 -17.84
C SER A 189 -31.56 23.66 -18.25
N GLU A 190 -31.36 23.40 -19.54
CA GLU A 190 -31.05 22.07 -20.07
C GLU A 190 -29.61 21.65 -19.75
N LYS A 191 -28.62 22.52 -20.04
CA LYS A 191 -27.22 22.23 -19.72
C LYS A 191 -26.93 22.18 -18.22
N LEU A 192 -27.56 23.04 -17.41
CA LEU A 192 -27.44 22.93 -15.94
C LEU A 192 -28.02 21.62 -15.43
N SER A 193 -29.09 21.11 -16.03
CA SER A 193 -29.69 19.82 -15.67
C SER A 193 -28.75 18.64 -16.01
N GLU A 194 -28.11 18.69 -17.18
CA GLU A 194 -27.14 17.69 -17.63
C GLU A 194 -25.88 17.69 -16.76
N LEU A 195 -25.31 18.86 -16.50
CA LEU A 195 -24.12 19.01 -15.66
C LEU A 195 -24.38 18.66 -14.19
N SER A 196 -25.58 18.97 -13.67
CA SER A 196 -25.98 18.57 -12.32
C SER A 196 -26.11 17.05 -12.20
N LYS A 197 -26.56 16.35 -13.26
CA LYS A 197 -26.54 14.89 -13.32
C LYS A 197 -25.12 14.33 -13.34
N GLU A 198 -24.21 14.88 -14.13
CA GLU A 198 -22.81 14.42 -14.15
C GLU A 198 -22.11 14.62 -12.80
N ALA A 199 -22.26 15.80 -12.19
CA ALA A 199 -21.72 16.08 -10.86
C ALA A 199 -22.33 15.15 -9.79
N GLY A 200 -23.64 14.87 -9.88
CA GLY A 200 -24.34 13.93 -9.00
C GLY A 200 -23.82 12.50 -9.14
N ASN A 201 -23.62 12.02 -10.37
CA ASN A 201 -23.11 10.68 -10.65
C ASN A 201 -21.68 10.48 -10.13
N GLY A 202 -20.81 11.50 -10.25
CA GLY A 202 -19.48 11.47 -9.66
C GLY A 202 -19.52 11.31 -8.14
N LEU A 203 -20.39 12.05 -7.47
CA LEU A 203 -20.57 12.04 -6.01
C LEU A 203 -21.17 10.73 -5.49
N GLU A 204 -22.06 10.11 -6.26
CA GLU A 204 -22.66 8.81 -5.95
C GLU A 204 -21.63 7.67 -6.04
N LYS A 205 -20.75 7.71 -7.05
CA LYS A 205 -19.65 6.75 -7.23
C LYS A 205 -18.64 6.80 -6.10
N ILE A 206 -18.38 7.98 -5.53
CA ILE A 206 -17.56 8.15 -4.33
C ILE A 206 -18.21 7.48 -3.12
N ARG A 207 -19.51 7.75 -2.87
CA ARG A 207 -20.24 7.15 -1.74
C ARG A 207 -20.26 5.62 -1.81
N GLU A 208 -20.33 5.05 -3.01
CA GLU A 208 -20.21 3.60 -3.21
C GLU A 208 -18.83 3.05 -2.88
N LEU A 209 -17.76 3.78 -3.23
CA LEU A 209 -16.38 3.39 -2.93
C LEU A 209 -16.09 3.53 -1.42
N ASP A 210 -16.56 4.60 -0.79
CA ASP A 210 -16.43 4.85 0.66
C ASP A 210 -17.10 3.73 1.49
N ASN A 211 -18.30 3.30 1.06
CA ASN A 211 -19.02 2.19 1.69
C ASN A 211 -18.35 0.82 1.50
N LYS A 212 -17.49 0.64 0.49
CA LYS A 212 -16.75 -0.61 0.25
C LYS A 212 -15.44 -0.70 1.05
N ILE A 213 -14.85 0.45 1.40
CA ILE A 213 -13.62 0.52 2.19
C ILE A 213 -13.93 0.43 3.70
N THR A 214 -15.13 0.83 4.13
CA THR A 214 -15.54 0.86 5.55
C THR A 214 -16.19 -0.45 6.05
N LYS A 215 -16.01 -1.58 5.35
CA LYS A 215 -16.64 -2.87 5.68
C LYS A 215 -15.63 -4.01 5.63
#